data_AF-A0A955VEQ3-F1
#
_entry.id   AF-A0A955VEQ3-F1
#
_cell.length_a   1.000
_cell.length_b   1.000
_cell.length_c   1.000
_cell.angle_alpha   90.00
_cell.angle_beta   90.00
_cell.angle_gamma   90.00
#
_symmetry.space_group_name_H-M   'P 1'
#
loop_
_entity.id
_entity.type
_entity.pdbx_description
1 polymer ?
#
loop_
_entity_poly.entity_id
_entity_poly.type
_entity_poly.pdbx_seq_one_letter_code
_entity_poly.pdbx_strand_id
1 'polypeptide(L)'
;MKRPALGSLGLFALTAALIVTTGCGTKKKTGRLACQVDTTCPSGSLCVDNNCVTTQTCSQTSDCSGGGKCINSICWNVTCSDANPCAQGQCMEGVCVTRAGEVDASNDGTSSEDATSSDQKTGGETACSSSADCTNAFSDLGVCEQALCQDGICVRRPKLAGTSCDDGKFCTEGDECNEKGECVGQQKDCSASGDQCNAGVCDETTKSCTTVPKPDTTPCDDGSYCTINDRCDGQGQCGGDPRDCSASGDQCNSGVCDEDSKSCVKTPKSDTTPCDDGKFCTTNDTCDGQGQCLGGPIRNCAGLGNACNEGYCDLDKDSCQTRPLAKGKPCEDGKYCTINDTCDGAGTCVAGEPRNCATTNSCIAGVCDEATKQCGIPKPFGTPCKLPDTEFAMCGLFTDCRPWTSVEYQFPATGEVQLIDWARFCFSPD
;
A
#
# COMPACT_ATOMS: atom_id res chain seq x y z
N MET A 1 28.87 51.21 14.56
CA MET A 1 29.51 50.35 15.58
C MET A 1 29.14 48.91 15.30
N LYS A 2 30.13 48.02 15.34
CA LYS A 2 30.11 46.53 15.30
C LYS A 2 29.62 45.80 14.03
N ARG A 3 30.53 44.96 13.52
CA ARG A 3 30.45 43.92 12.47
C ARG A 3 29.95 42.56 13.08
N PRO A 4 30.05 41.39 12.40
CA PRO A 4 29.29 40.88 11.22
C PRO A 4 28.86 39.39 11.40
N ALA A 5 28.28 38.72 10.38
CA ALA A 5 28.54 37.28 10.13
C ALA A 5 28.08 36.77 8.72
N LEU A 6 29.03 36.09 8.05
CA LEU A 6 29.03 34.93 7.12
C LEU A 6 27.93 34.78 6.03
N GLY A 7 28.20 34.30 4.81
CA GLY A 7 29.36 33.59 4.25
C GLY A 7 29.04 33.11 2.81
N SER A 8 30.07 33.09 1.97
CA SER A 8 30.05 33.02 0.49
C SER A 8 29.92 31.60 -0.09
N LEU A 9 29.20 31.46 -1.21
CA LEU A 9 29.33 30.37 -2.20
C LEU A 9 30.66 30.47 -2.94
N GLY A 10 31.28 29.33 -3.27
CA GLY A 10 32.48 29.25 -4.09
C GLY A 10 32.58 27.90 -4.82
N LEU A 11 32.36 27.95 -6.14
CA LEU A 11 32.45 26.88 -7.12
C LEU A 11 33.91 26.76 -7.58
N PHE A 12 34.52 25.57 -7.55
CA PHE A 12 35.79 25.31 -8.23
C PHE A 12 35.80 23.93 -8.89
N ALA A 13 35.85 23.95 -10.22
CA ALA A 13 36.26 22.84 -11.06
C ALA A 13 37.80 22.78 -11.09
N LEU A 14 38.37 21.57 -11.00
CA LEU A 14 39.77 21.36 -11.34
C LEU A 14 40.00 19.99 -11.98
N THR A 15 40.59 20.07 -13.17
CA THR A 15 41.12 19.04 -14.07
C THR A 15 42.39 18.38 -13.51
N ALA A 16 42.56 17.06 -13.73
CA ALA A 16 43.86 16.37 -13.75
C ALA A 16 43.71 15.07 -14.57
N ALA A 17 44.23 15.01 -15.81
CA ALA A 17 45.60 14.69 -16.21
C ALA A 17 45.92 13.18 -16.13
N LEU A 18 45.79 12.53 -17.31
CA LEU A 18 46.29 11.20 -17.64
C LEU A 18 47.83 11.20 -17.60
N ILE A 19 48.44 10.36 -16.76
CA ILE A 19 49.82 9.92 -16.93
C ILE A 19 49.85 8.39 -16.78
N VAL A 20 50.05 7.72 -17.91
CA VAL A 20 50.42 6.31 -18.00
C VAL A 20 51.91 6.21 -17.74
N THR A 21 52.33 5.55 -16.67
CA THR A 21 53.66 4.94 -16.57
C THR A 21 53.52 3.50 -16.12
N THR A 22 53.90 2.62 -17.03
CA THR A 22 54.13 1.19 -16.83
C THR A 22 55.26 0.95 -15.84
N GLY A 23 55.00 0.19 -14.78
CA GLY A 23 56.01 -0.29 -13.83
C GLY A 23 55.61 -1.68 -13.32
N CYS A 24 56.17 -2.71 -13.94
CA CYS A 24 55.99 -4.11 -13.59
C CYS A 24 56.78 -4.42 -12.30
N GLY A 25 56.11 -4.98 -11.28
CA GLY A 25 56.73 -5.35 -10.01
C GLY A 25 55.91 -6.42 -9.31
N THR A 26 56.25 -7.68 -9.57
CA THR A 26 55.63 -8.87 -8.97
C THR A 26 55.87 -8.93 -7.46
N LYS A 27 54.79 -8.79 -6.68
CA LYS A 27 54.61 -9.49 -5.40
C LYS A 27 53.21 -10.08 -5.38
N LYS A 28 53.08 -11.37 -5.72
CA LYS A 28 51.87 -12.15 -5.44
C LYS A 28 51.72 -12.27 -3.91
N LYS A 29 51.10 -11.28 -3.28
CA LYS A 29 50.24 -11.54 -2.13
C LYS A 29 48.97 -12.14 -2.72
N THR A 30 48.65 -13.37 -2.37
CA THR A 30 47.34 -13.99 -2.61
C THR A 30 46.28 -13.12 -1.95
N GLY A 31 45.77 -12.14 -2.70
CA GLY A 31 44.74 -11.22 -2.27
C GLY A 31 43.40 -11.94 -2.27
N ARG A 32 42.85 -12.14 -1.08
CA ARG A 32 41.45 -12.50 -0.87
C ARG A 32 40.60 -11.40 -1.48
N LEU A 33 39.72 -11.75 -2.41
CA LEU A 33 38.87 -10.81 -3.13
C LEU A 33 37.76 -10.34 -2.18
N ALA A 34 37.66 -9.03 -1.96
CA ALA A 34 36.68 -8.47 -1.05
C ALA A 34 35.30 -8.37 -1.72
N CYS A 35 34.24 -8.64 -0.96
CA CYS A 35 32.85 -8.65 -1.46
C CYS A 35 31.91 -7.99 -0.45
N GLN A 36 30.72 -7.58 -0.88
CA GLN A 36 29.65 -7.10 0.03
C GLN A 36 28.35 -7.89 -0.09
N VAL A 37 28.11 -8.52 -1.23
CA VAL A 37 26.95 -9.39 -1.52
C VAL A 37 27.39 -10.51 -2.46
N ASP A 38 26.69 -11.64 -2.49
CA ASP A 38 27.11 -12.85 -3.21
C ASP A 38 27.31 -12.64 -4.72
N THR A 39 26.56 -11.72 -5.34
CA THR A 39 26.69 -11.39 -6.77
C THR A 39 28.00 -10.68 -7.12
N THR A 40 28.74 -10.20 -6.12
CA THR A 40 30.08 -9.60 -6.32
C THR A 40 31.20 -10.65 -6.34
N CYS A 41 30.88 -11.92 -6.10
CA CYS A 41 31.84 -13.02 -6.14
C CYS A 41 31.81 -13.80 -7.48
N PRO A 42 32.94 -14.37 -7.92
CA PRO A 42 33.00 -15.25 -9.08
C PRO A 42 32.08 -16.47 -8.92
N SER A 43 31.61 -17.02 -10.04
CA SER A 43 30.71 -18.18 -10.06
C SER A 43 31.25 -19.34 -9.19
N GLY A 44 30.44 -19.80 -8.23
CA GLY A 44 30.81 -20.83 -7.26
C GLY A 44 31.47 -20.32 -5.97
N SER A 45 31.31 -19.04 -5.63
CA SER A 45 31.77 -18.46 -4.37
C SER A 45 30.68 -17.62 -3.70
N LEU A 46 30.64 -17.64 -2.36
CA LEU A 46 29.73 -16.81 -1.55
C LEU A 46 30.52 -15.74 -0.80
N CYS A 47 29.85 -14.64 -0.48
CA CYS A 47 30.45 -13.54 0.27
C CYS A 47 30.30 -13.76 1.78
N VAL A 48 31.41 -14.09 2.44
CA VAL A 48 31.43 -14.30 3.90
C VAL A 48 32.51 -13.40 4.51
N ASP A 49 32.13 -12.59 5.49
CA ASP A 49 33.01 -11.63 6.18
C ASP A 49 33.86 -10.79 5.22
N ASN A 50 33.19 -10.19 4.24
CA ASN A 50 33.77 -9.38 3.18
C ASN A 50 34.83 -10.10 2.34
N ASN A 51 34.80 -11.44 2.24
CA ASN A 51 35.71 -12.21 1.40
C ASN A 51 34.95 -13.26 0.58
N CYS A 52 35.29 -13.38 -0.71
CA CYS A 52 34.76 -14.46 -1.54
C CYS A 52 35.39 -15.79 -1.12
N VAL A 53 34.55 -16.73 -0.69
CA VAL A 53 34.96 -18.10 -0.33
C VAL A 53 34.39 -19.05 -1.38
N THR A 54 35.27 -19.76 -2.10
CA THR A 54 34.89 -20.83 -3.04
C THR A 54 34.19 -21.96 -2.30
N THR A 55 32.95 -22.26 -2.66
CA THR A 55 32.21 -23.38 -2.08
C THR A 55 32.58 -24.66 -2.83
N GLN A 56 33.02 -25.67 -2.08
CA GLN A 56 33.29 -27.01 -2.61
C GLN A 56 31.95 -27.61 -3.09
N THR A 57 31.92 -28.18 -4.29
CA THR A 57 30.77 -28.97 -4.75
C THR A 57 30.76 -30.32 -4.05
N CYS A 58 29.59 -30.79 -3.64
CA CYS A 58 29.43 -32.03 -2.88
C CYS A 58 28.31 -32.89 -3.47
N SER A 59 28.40 -34.21 -3.30
CA SER A 59 27.29 -35.15 -3.55
C SER A 59 26.69 -35.65 -2.24
N GLN A 60 27.46 -35.59 -1.15
CA GLN A 60 27.08 -35.99 0.20
C GLN A 60 27.84 -35.12 1.23
N THR A 61 27.33 -35.04 2.46
CA THR A 61 27.88 -34.15 3.50
C THR A 61 29.34 -34.41 3.87
N SER A 62 29.83 -35.65 3.70
CA SER A 62 31.25 -35.99 3.93
C SER A 62 32.22 -35.38 2.92
N ASP A 63 31.73 -34.89 1.78
CA ASP A 63 32.57 -34.25 0.75
C ASP A 63 32.93 -32.80 1.15
N CYS A 64 32.29 -32.27 2.20
CA CYS A 64 32.45 -30.90 2.68
C CYS A 64 33.52 -30.80 3.76
N SER A 65 34.66 -30.21 3.40
CA SER A 65 35.76 -29.94 4.34
C SER A 65 35.34 -28.88 5.38
N GLY A 66 35.63 -29.09 6.67
CA GLY A 66 35.36 -28.11 7.73
C GLY A 66 33.96 -28.17 8.36
N GLY A 67 33.24 -29.30 8.21
CA GLY A 67 31.98 -29.55 8.91
C GLY A 67 30.74 -28.90 8.26
N GLY A 68 30.84 -28.48 7.00
CA GLY A 68 29.70 -27.96 6.24
C GLY A 68 28.69 -29.04 5.82
N LYS A 69 27.45 -28.63 5.55
CA LYS A 69 26.38 -29.54 5.08
C LYS A 69 26.21 -29.44 3.57
N CYS A 70 26.03 -30.58 2.91
CA CYS A 70 25.77 -30.59 1.48
C CYS A 70 24.30 -30.26 1.20
N ILE A 71 24.04 -29.12 0.56
CA ILE A 71 22.69 -28.70 0.17
C ILE A 71 22.73 -28.29 -1.30
N ASN A 72 21.90 -28.92 -2.13
CA ASN A 72 21.82 -28.65 -3.57
C ASN A 72 23.18 -28.71 -4.28
N SER A 73 23.99 -29.72 -3.94
CA SER A 73 25.33 -29.97 -4.49
C SER A 73 26.42 -28.94 -4.14
N ILE A 74 26.16 -28.08 -3.16
CA ILE A 74 27.09 -27.04 -2.70
C ILE A 74 27.28 -27.20 -1.19
N CYS A 75 28.53 -27.11 -0.72
CA CYS A 75 28.85 -27.14 0.71
C CYS A 75 28.53 -25.80 1.38
N TRP A 76 27.64 -25.84 2.37
CA TRP A 76 27.28 -24.68 3.21
C TRP A 76 27.96 -24.79 4.58
N ASN A 77 28.67 -23.73 4.99
CA ASN A 77 29.16 -23.62 6.37
C ASN A 77 27.98 -23.33 7.30
N VAL A 78 27.70 -24.25 8.21
CA VAL A 78 26.65 -24.10 9.22
C VAL A 78 27.31 -23.86 10.57
N THR A 79 26.78 -22.89 11.33
CA THR A 79 27.15 -22.74 12.73
C THR A 79 26.59 -23.93 13.52
N CYS A 80 27.41 -24.52 14.38
CA CYS A 80 27.04 -25.72 15.15
C CYS A 80 26.43 -25.35 16.51
N SER A 81 25.48 -26.16 16.98
CA SER A 81 24.82 -26.04 18.28
C SER A 81 24.31 -27.41 18.75
N ASP A 82 23.77 -27.52 19.97
CA ASP A 82 23.22 -28.78 20.48
C ASP A 82 22.04 -29.32 19.63
N ALA A 83 21.34 -28.43 18.92
CA ALA A 83 20.29 -28.79 17.96
C ALA A 83 20.82 -29.13 16.56
N ASN A 84 22.11 -28.86 16.26
CA ASN A 84 22.73 -29.12 14.97
C ASN A 84 24.21 -29.56 15.14
N PRO A 85 24.45 -30.83 15.49
CA PRO A 85 25.79 -31.36 15.75
C PRO A 85 26.63 -31.47 14.46
N CYS A 86 27.95 -31.28 14.57
CA CYS A 86 28.89 -31.41 13.46
C CYS A 86 28.88 -32.84 12.88
N ALA A 87 28.85 -32.97 11.56
CA ALA A 87 28.87 -34.28 10.90
C ALA A 87 30.20 -35.05 11.12
N GLN A 88 31.32 -34.33 11.23
CA GLN A 88 32.62 -34.85 11.69
C GLN A 88 33.34 -33.75 12.51
N GLY A 89 33.81 -34.09 13.71
CA GLY A 89 34.53 -33.16 14.60
C GLY A 89 33.71 -32.69 15.81
N GLN A 90 34.25 -31.72 16.55
CA GLN A 90 33.62 -31.15 17.74
C GLN A 90 33.19 -29.70 17.48
N CYS A 91 32.07 -29.28 18.07
CA CYS A 91 31.60 -27.91 18.01
C CYS A 91 32.34 -27.06 19.05
N MET A 92 33.12 -26.08 18.59
CA MET A 92 33.79 -25.10 19.45
C MET A 92 33.35 -23.70 19.02
N GLU A 93 32.67 -22.98 19.92
CA GLU A 93 32.21 -21.59 19.72
C GLU A 93 31.42 -21.39 18.40
N GLY A 94 30.55 -22.36 18.06
CA GLY A 94 29.72 -22.29 16.85
C GLY A 94 30.43 -22.68 15.56
N VAL A 95 31.68 -23.16 15.63
CA VAL A 95 32.48 -23.60 14.47
C VAL A 95 32.91 -25.07 14.63
N CYS A 96 32.72 -25.87 13.58
CA CYS A 96 33.16 -27.27 13.57
C CYS A 96 34.67 -27.37 13.32
N VAL A 97 35.41 -28.01 14.23
CA VAL A 97 36.86 -28.25 14.10
C VAL A 97 37.18 -29.74 14.01
N THR A 98 38.08 -30.12 13.09
CA THR A 98 38.60 -31.49 12.93
C THR A 98 39.97 -31.59 13.59
N ARG A 99 40.17 -32.51 14.55
CA ARG A 99 41.45 -32.74 15.22
C ARG A 99 42.49 -33.24 14.20
N ALA A 100 43.54 -32.46 13.98
CA ALA A 100 44.66 -32.85 13.14
C ALA A 100 45.67 -33.70 13.93
N GLY A 101 45.90 -34.92 13.46
CA GLY A 101 47.16 -35.66 13.61
C GLY A 101 47.31 -36.53 14.86
N GLU A 102 47.12 -37.84 14.70
CA GLU A 102 48.10 -38.81 15.19
C GLU A 102 48.10 -40.06 14.30
N VAL A 103 49.30 -40.53 14.03
CA VAL A 103 49.70 -41.52 13.02
C VAL A 103 49.36 -42.95 13.44
N ASP A 104 49.01 -43.76 12.44
CA ASP A 104 48.90 -45.22 12.48
C ASP A 104 50.13 -45.90 13.08
N ALA A 105 49.90 -46.80 14.04
CA ALA A 105 50.77 -47.93 14.31
C ALA A 105 49.89 -49.13 14.70
N SER A 106 49.50 -49.89 13.69
CA SER A 106 48.95 -51.24 13.85
C SER A 106 50.10 -52.28 13.89
N ASN A 107 49.94 -53.23 14.80
CA ASN A 107 50.61 -54.54 14.95
C ASN A 107 52.05 -54.60 15.49
N ASP A 108 52.15 -55.00 16.76
CA ASP A 108 52.79 -56.28 17.09
C ASP A 108 51.99 -56.96 18.22
N GLY A 109 51.75 -58.25 18.06
CA GLY A 109 50.91 -59.03 18.95
C GLY A 109 51.72 -59.69 20.05
N THR A 110 51.26 -59.56 21.29
CA THR A 110 51.46 -60.59 22.31
C THR A 110 50.26 -60.60 23.25
N SER A 111 49.69 -61.80 23.36
CA SER A 111 48.71 -62.29 24.33
C SER A 111 48.68 -61.59 25.70
N SER A 112 47.49 -61.12 26.07
CA SER A 112 46.96 -61.32 27.42
C SER A 112 45.45 -61.49 27.30
N GLU A 113 44.99 -62.66 27.72
CA GLU A 113 43.60 -63.06 27.82
C GLU A 113 42.86 -62.07 28.74
N ASP A 114 41.82 -61.42 28.21
CA ASP A 114 40.70 -60.97 29.03
C ASP A 114 39.46 -60.93 28.14
N ALA A 115 38.93 -62.13 27.90
CA ALA A 115 37.55 -62.30 27.48
C ALA A 115 36.68 -61.84 28.66
N THR A 116 36.13 -60.62 28.58
CA THR A 116 35.05 -60.22 29.47
C THR A 116 33.84 -61.08 29.15
N SER A 117 33.71 -62.09 30.01
CA SER A 117 32.55 -62.94 30.22
C SER A 117 31.25 -62.14 30.07
N SER A 118 30.34 -62.67 29.28
CA SER A 118 28.91 -62.56 29.55
C SER A 118 28.68 -62.76 31.06
N ASP A 119 28.22 -61.72 31.76
CA ASP A 119 27.81 -61.79 33.16
C ASP A 119 26.53 -62.63 33.28
N GLN A 120 26.70 -63.93 33.12
CA GLN A 120 25.80 -64.92 33.68
C GLN A 120 26.17 -64.99 35.17
N LYS A 121 25.53 -64.15 35.98
CA LYS A 121 25.60 -64.21 37.45
C LYS A 121 25.04 -65.58 37.87
N THR A 122 25.92 -66.57 37.98
CA THR A 122 25.59 -67.93 38.40
C THR A 122 24.90 -67.87 39.76
N GLY A 123 23.77 -68.56 39.84
CA GLY A 123 22.84 -68.56 40.97
C GLY A 123 23.48 -68.88 42.31
N GLY A 124 22.84 -68.38 43.35
CA GLY A 124 23.20 -68.67 44.73
C GLY A 124 23.21 -70.18 44.99
N GLU A 125 24.12 -70.61 45.86
CA GLU A 125 24.29 -71.97 46.36
C GLU A 125 23.12 -72.44 47.26
N THR A 126 21.89 -71.97 46.99
CA THR A 126 20.69 -72.32 47.75
C THR A 126 20.07 -73.56 47.14
N ALA A 127 20.23 -74.69 47.82
CA ALA A 127 19.54 -75.92 47.49
C ALA A 127 18.02 -75.75 47.70
N CYS A 128 17.23 -76.39 46.85
CA CYS A 128 15.77 -76.32 46.90
C CYS A 128 15.15 -77.68 46.59
N SER A 129 13.97 -77.93 47.16
CA SER A 129 13.10 -79.07 46.82
C SER A 129 11.83 -78.62 46.09
N SER A 130 11.47 -77.34 46.20
CA SER A 130 10.38 -76.69 45.47
C SER A 130 10.72 -75.22 45.20
N SER A 131 10.01 -74.57 44.25
CA SER A 131 10.21 -73.14 43.99
C SER A 131 9.89 -72.24 45.20
N ALA A 132 9.11 -72.73 46.17
CA ALA A 132 8.85 -72.00 47.42
C ALA A 132 10.12 -71.79 48.26
N ASP A 133 11.08 -72.73 48.19
CA ASP A 133 12.35 -72.64 48.91
C ASP A 133 13.25 -71.51 48.37
N CYS A 134 12.98 -71.06 47.14
CA CYS A 134 13.77 -70.06 46.45
C CYS A 134 13.32 -68.61 46.68
N THR A 135 12.26 -68.38 47.47
CA THR A 135 11.64 -67.05 47.68
C THR A 135 12.64 -65.99 48.15
N ASN A 136 13.65 -66.37 48.93
CA ASN A 136 14.69 -65.47 49.45
C ASN A 136 16.09 -65.77 48.88
N ALA A 137 16.21 -66.63 47.87
CA ALA A 137 17.50 -67.04 47.31
C ALA A 137 18.20 -65.93 46.53
N PHE A 138 17.47 -64.87 46.17
CA PHE A 138 17.96 -63.72 45.40
C PHE A 138 17.37 -62.43 45.99
N SER A 139 18.22 -61.52 46.44
CA SER A 139 17.80 -60.24 47.04
C SER A 139 17.51 -59.14 46.01
N ASP A 140 17.85 -59.38 44.74
CA ASP A 140 17.85 -58.45 43.62
C ASP A 140 17.06 -59.01 42.42
N LEU A 141 15.96 -59.75 42.67
CA LEU A 141 15.06 -60.16 41.59
C LEU A 141 14.35 -58.94 41.00
N GLY A 142 14.39 -58.82 39.68
CA GLY A 142 13.58 -57.86 38.95
C GLY A 142 12.07 -58.15 39.08
N VAL A 143 11.24 -57.13 38.86
CA VAL A 143 9.76 -57.23 38.92
C VAL A 143 9.18 -58.25 37.94
N CYS A 144 9.90 -58.57 36.86
CA CYS A 144 9.56 -59.59 35.86
C CYS A 144 10.46 -60.83 35.93
N GLU A 145 11.13 -61.04 37.05
CA GLU A 145 11.89 -62.25 37.34
C GLU A 145 11.20 -63.06 38.45
N GLN A 146 11.46 -64.35 38.45
CA GLN A 146 11.03 -65.27 39.50
C GLN A 146 12.15 -66.26 39.80
N ALA A 147 12.22 -66.69 41.05
CA ALA A 147 13.13 -67.73 41.48
C ALA A 147 12.42 -69.08 41.38
N LEU A 148 12.96 -69.99 40.55
CA LEU A 148 12.42 -71.33 40.39
C LEU A 148 13.45 -72.35 40.83
N CYS A 149 12.96 -73.45 41.42
CA CYS A 149 13.81 -74.59 41.72
C CYS A 149 13.98 -75.43 40.47
N GLN A 150 15.21 -75.50 39.95
CA GLN A 150 15.53 -76.30 38.78
C GLN A 150 16.76 -77.16 39.09
N ASP A 151 16.63 -78.47 38.88
CA ASP A 151 17.70 -79.44 39.12
C ASP A 151 18.27 -79.38 40.57
N GLY A 152 17.41 -79.06 41.55
CA GLY A 152 17.75 -78.99 42.98
C GLY A 152 18.43 -77.70 43.44
N ILE A 153 18.57 -76.72 42.54
CA ILE A 153 19.22 -75.42 42.81
C ILE A 153 18.26 -74.30 42.41
N CYS A 154 18.24 -73.22 43.20
CA CYS A 154 17.48 -72.03 42.85
C CYS A 154 18.12 -71.31 41.65
N VAL A 155 17.33 -71.11 40.59
CA VAL A 155 17.72 -70.36 39.39
C VAL A 155 16.79 -69.18 39.15
N ARG A 156 17.31 -68.12 38.51
CA ARG A 156 16.49 -67.00 38.05
C ARG A 156 15.87 -67.33 36.69
N ARG A 157 14.59 -67.04 36.54
CA ARG A 157 13.87 -67.18 35.26
C ARG A 157 12.96 -65.96 35.06
N PRO A 158 12.75 -65.50 33.82
CA PRO A 158 11.74 -64.49 33.54
C PRO A 158 10.34 -65.04 33.89
N LYS A 159 9.45 -64.16 34.35
CA LYS A 159 8.02 -64.43 34.44
C LYS A 159 7.44 -64.64 33.04
N LEU A 160 6.28 -65.29 32.96
CA LEU A 160 5.58 -65.49 31.69
C LEU A 160 5.19 -64.14 31.09
N ALA A 161 5.27 -64.02 29.76
CA ALA A 161 4.80 -62.84 29.06
C ALA A 161 3.31 -62.60 29.38
N GLY A 162 2.92 -61.36 29.63
CA GLY A 162 1.57 -60.98 30.07
C GLY A 162 1.33 -61.06 31.58
N THR A 163 2.34 -61.42 32.37
CA THR A 163 2.22 -61.32 33.84
C THR A 163 2.23 -59.86 34.26
N SER A 164 1.24 -59.42 35.05
CA SER A 164 1.18 -58.05 35.58
C SER A 164 2.44 -57.69 36.37
N CYS A 165 2.97 -56.51 36.14
CA CYS A 165 4.10 -55.93 36.86
C CYS A 165 3.85 -54.42 37.06
N ASP A 166 4.86 -53.69 37.55
CA ASP A 166 4.86 -52.21 37.64
C ASP A 166 6.25 -51.76 37.21
N ASP A 167 6.32 -50.98 36.12
CA ASP A 167 7.60 -50.49 35.57
C ASP A 167 8.08 -49.20 36.25
N GLY A 168 7.31 -48.71 37.24
CA GLY A 168 7.61 -47.54 38.07
C GLY A 168 7.36 -46.20 37.37
N LYS A 169 6.84 -46.20 36.15
CA LYS A 169 6.58 -45.00 35.36
C LYS A 169 5.12 -44.59 35.46
N PHE A 170 4.87 -43.29 35.51
CA PHE A 170 3.51 -42.77 35.59
C PHE A 170 2.81 -42.76 34.23
N CYS A 171 3.54 -42.59 33.13
CA CYS A 171 3.01 -42.47 31.78
C CYS A 171 2.84 -43.80 31.06
N THR A 172 2.95 -44.89 31.80
CA THR A 172 2.57 -46.24 31.38
C THR A 172 1.36 -46.70 32.19
N GLU A 173 0.55 -47.56 31.56
CA GLU A 173 -0.55 -48.26 32.22
C GLU A 173 -0.69 -49.67 31.66
N GLY A 174 -1.26 -50.56 32.49
CA GLY A 174 -1.40 -51.97 32.13
C GLY A 174 -0.05 -52.67 31.98
N ASP A 175 0.88 -52.43 32.90
CA ASP A 175 2.24 -52.95 32.81
C ASP A 175 2.29 -54.48 32.90
N GLU A 176 2.94 -55.08 31.90
CA GLU A 176 3.08 -56.52 31.76
C GLU A 176 4.52 -56.92 31.42
N CYS A 177 4.91 -58.11 31.86
CA CYS A 177 6.20 -58.67 31.49
C CYS A 177 6.22 -59.03 30.00
N ASN A 178 7.25 -58.60 29.27
CA ASN A 178 7.47 -59.02 27.88
C ASN A 178 8.26 -60.35 27.79
N GLU A 179 8.44 -60.88 26.58
CA GLU A 179 9.18 -62.15 26.35
C GLU A 179 10.66 -62.09 26.77
N LYS A 180 11.22 -60.88 26.95
CA LYS A 180 12.61 -60.66 27.38
C LYS A 180 12.74 -60.53 28.91
N GLY A 181 11.62 -60.59 29.65
CA GLY A 181 11.61 -60.42 31.10
C GLY A 181 11.67 -58.96 31.57
N GLU A 182 11.35 -58.00 30.70
CA GLU A 182 11.24 -56.57 31.06
C GLU A 182 9.79 -56.23 31.37
N CYS A 183 9.56 -55.38 32.38
CA CYS A 183 8.24 -54.83 32.65
C CYS A 183 7.99 -53.63 31.74
N VAL A 184 6.95 -53.69 30.91
CA VAL A 184 6.61 -52.62 29.95
C VAL A 184 5.11 -52.38 29.97
N GLY A 185 4.70 -51.12 29.94
CA GLY A 185 3.29 -50.73 29.84
C GLY A 185 2.92 -50.08 28.51
N GLN A 186 1.62 -49.91 28.30
CA GLN A 186 1.08 -49.09 27.21
C GLN A 186 1.19 -47.62 27.56
N GLN A 187 1.40 -46.76 26.58
CA GLN A 187 1.45 -45.32 26.82
C GLN A 187 0.10 -44.83 27.35
N LYS A 188 0.12 -44.16 28.50
CA LYS A 188 -1.06 -43.56 29.12
C LYS A 188 -1.71 -42.55 28.17
N ASP A 189 -3.01 -42.70 27.95
CA ASP A 189 -3.79 -41.81 27.10
C ASP A 189 -4.09 -40.48 27.81
N CYS A 190 -3.40 -39.42 27.39
CA CYS A 190 -3.65 -38.05 27.86
C CYS A 190 -4.44 -37.19 26.85
N SER A 191 -4.98 -37.78 25.78
CA SER A 191 -5.65 -37.03 24.70
C SER A 191 -6.82 -36.16 25.21
N ALA A 192 -7.50 -36.60 26.27
CA ALA A 192 -8.59 -35.87 26.91
C ALA A 192 -8.18 -34.56 27.59
N SER A 193 -6.89 -34.36 27.89
CA SER A 193 -6.37 -33.10 28.45
C SER A 193 -6.08 -32.05 27.37
N GLY A 194 -6.08 -32.43 26.10
CA GLY A 194 -5.86 -31.52 24.97
C GLY A 194 -7.13 -30.84 24.47
N ASP A 195 -6.95 -29.95 23.50
CA ASP A 195 -8.01 -29.28 22.74
C ASP A 195 -7.62 -29.21 21.24
N GLN A 196 -8.24 -28.32 20.48
CA GLN A 196 -7.95 -28.16 19.06
C GLN A 196 -6.51 -27.67 18.78
N CYS A 197 -5.92 -26.87 19.67
CA CYS A 197 -4.57 -26.30 19.54
C CYS A 197 -3.56 -26.78 20.58
N ASN A 198 -3.99 -27.61 21.53
CA ASN A 198 -3.14 -28.20 22.54
C ASN A 198 -3.25 -29.72 22.48
N ALA A 199 -2.11 -30.42 22.39
CA ALA A 199 -2.07 -31.88 22.51
C ALA A 199 -1.86 -32.26 23.97
N GLY A 200 -2.66 -33.20 24.48
CA GLY A 200 -2.44 -33.77 25.80
C GLY A 200 -1.26 -34.75 25.77
N VAL A 201 -0.27 -34.51 26.61
CA VAL A 201 0.97 -35.30 26.71
C VAL A 201 1.17 -35.71 28.14
N CYS A 202 1.60 -36.95 28.36
CA CYS A 202 1.95 -37.39 29.69
C CYS A 202 3.36 -36.92 30.07
N ASP A 203 3.49 -36.34 31.27
CA ASP A 203 4.75 -35.89 31.84
C ASP A 203 5.12 -36.73 33.06
N GLU A 204 6.22 -37.47 32.95
CA GLU A 204 6.75 -38.34 34.00
C GLU A 204 7.30 -37.59 35.21
N THR A 205 7.83 -36.39 34.97
CA THR A 205 8.44 -35.57 36.03
C THR A 205 7.36 -35.03 36.95
N THR A 206 6.26 -34.53 36.36
CA THR A 206 5.12 -34.01 37.12
C THR A 206 4.13 -35.09 37.53
N LYS A 207 4.24 -36.29 36.96
CA LYS A 207 3.29 -37.41 37.14
C LYS A 207 1.87 -36.97 36.82
N SER A 208 1.69 -36.27 35.70
CA SER A 208 0.41 -35.72 35.28
C SER A 208 0.28 -35.63 33.76
N CYS A 209 -0.96 -35.56 33.27
CA CYS A 209 -1.22 -35.18 31.89
C CYS A 209 -1.14 -33.65 31.77
N THR A 210 -0.24 -33.18 30.91
CA THR A 210 -0.03 -31.75 30.61
C THR A 210 -0.41 -31.47 29.16
N THR A 211 -0.39 -30.20 28.77
CA THR A 211 -0.67 -29.77 27.40
C THR A 211 0.57 -29.20 26.74
N VAL A 212 0.75 -29.53 25.46
CA VAL A 212 1.76 -28.90 24.61
C VAL A 212 1.07 -28.26 23.39
N PRO A 213 1.45 -27.03 23.00
CA PRO A 213 0.92 -26.41 21.79
C PRO A 213 1.14 -27.29 20.55
N LYS A 214 0.12 -27.39 19.71
CA LYS A 214 0.23 -27.96 18.37
C LYS A 214 0.99 -26.99 17.45
N PRO A 215 1.55 -27.46 16.32
CA PRO A 215 2.25 -26.60 15.38
C PRO A 215 1.39 -25.42 14.89
N ASP A 216 2.05 -24.30 14.60
CA ASP A 216 1.44 -23.17 13.89
C ASP A 216 0.76 -23.66 12.61
N THR A 217 -0.34 -23.01 12.23
CA THR A 217 -1.20 -23.32 11.09
C THR A 217 -2.03 -24.61 11.18
N THR A 218 -1.98 -25.32 12.31
CA THR A 218 -2.88 -26.47 12.54
C THR A 218 -4.35 -25.98 12.48
N PRO A 219 -5.22 -26.58 11.65
CA PRO A 219 -6.62 -26.16 11.55
C PRO A 219 -7.33 -26.26 12.89
N CYS A 220 -8.10 -25.22 13.23
CA CYS A 220 -8.98 -25.20 14.39
C CYS A 220 -10.23 -24.37 14.06
N ASP A 221 -11.11 -24.15 15.03
CA ASP A 221 -12.30 -23.30 14.99
C ASP A 221 -12.37 -22.56 16.32
N ASP A 222 -12.27 -21.23 16.29
CA ASP A 222 -12.31 -20.38 17.48
C ASP A 222 -13.76 -20.05 17.91
N GLY A 223 -14.76 -20.49 17.14
CA GLY A 223 -16.18 -20.28 17.36
C GLY A 223 -16.69 -18.87 17.04
N SER A 224 -15.82 -17.99 16.55
CA SER A 224 -16.14 -16.60 16.22
C SER A 224 -16.58 -16.51 14.76
N TYR A 225 -17.65 -15.77 14.49
CA TYR A 225 -18.16 -15.66 13.12
C TYR A 225 -17.30 -14.72 12.28
N CYS A 226 -16.72 -13.70 12.90
CA CYS A 226 -15.92 -12.65 12.29
C CYS A 226 -14.47 -13.04 12.05
N THR A 227 -14.10 -14.28 12.36
CA THR A 227 -12.87 -14.92 11.92
C THR A 227 -13.17 -15.93 10.82
N ILE A 228 -12.18 -16.15 9.95
CA ILE A 228 -12.18 -17.19 8.93
C ILE A 228 -10.79 -17.82 8.86
N ASN A 229 -10.71 -19.04 8.34
CA ASN A 229 -9.44 -19.78 8.19
C ASN A 229 -8.69 -19.92 9.52
N ASP A 230 -9.43 -20.29 10.56
CA ASP A 230 -8.94 -20.42 11.91
C ASP A 230 -7.84 -21.47 12.00
N ARG A 231 -6.78 -21.09 12.71
CA ARG A 231 -5.57 -21.87 12.86
C ARG A 231 -4.93 -21.65 14.22
N CYS A 232 -4.22 -22.65 14.68
CA CYS A 232 -3.41 -22.55 15.88
C CYS A 232 -2.19 -21.66 15.61
N ASP A 233 -1.82 -20.83 16.58
CA ASP A 233 -0.69 -19.90 16.51
C ASP A 233 0.68 -20.55 16.80
N GLY A 234 0.68 -21.80 17.29
CA GLY A 234 1.88 -22.48 17.78
C GLY A 234 2.19 -22.25 19.27
N GLN A 235 1.39 -21.40 19.94
CA GLN A 235 1.43 -21.14 21.38
C GLN A 235 0.19 -21.70 22.11
N GLY A 236 -0.73 -22.30 21.37
CA GLY A 236 -1.89 -23.02 21.91
C GLY A 236 -3.19 -22.21 21.84
N GLN A 237 -3.20 -21.08 21.15
CA GLN A 237 -4.41 -20.31 20.88
C GLN A 237 -4.93 -20.59 19.48
N CYS A 238 -6.26 -20.69 19.36
CA CYS A 238 -6.94 -20.74 18.07
C CYS A 238 -7.41 -19.34 17.70
N GLY A 239 -7.17 -18.93 16.45
CA GLY A 239 -7.69 -17.68 15.91
C GLY A 239 -7.67 -17.67 14.39
N GLY A 240 -8.50 -16.82 13.79
CA GLY A 240 -8.57 -16.66 12.33
C GLY A 240 -8.23 -15.26 11.82
N ASP A 241 -8.29 -15.13 10.50
CA ASP A 241 -8.17 -13.85 9.82
C ASP A 241 -9.52 -13.11 9.88
N PRO A 242 -9.54 -11.77 9.96
CA PRO A 242 -10.80 -11.01 9.99
C PRO A 242 -11.66 -11.27 8.75
N ARG A 243 -12.95 -11.55 8.95
CA ARG A 243 -13.94 -11.69 7.88
C ARG A 243 -14.07 -10.38 7.11
N ASP A 244 -13.90 -10.44 5.80
CA ASP A 244 -14.14 -9.31 4.91
C ASP A 244 -15.65 -9.02 4.78
N CYS A 245 -16.08 -7.90 5.37
CA CYS A 245 -17.45 -7.39 5.27
C CYS A 245 -17.58 -6.17 4.35
N SER A 246 -16.53 -5.79 3.62
CA SER A 246 -16.51 -4.56 2.81
C SER A 246 -17.67 -4.48 1.80
N ALA A 247 -18.15 -5.62 1.30
CA ALA A 247 -19.28 -5.72 0.38
C ALA A 247 -20.63 -5.28 0.98
N SER A 248 -20.80 -5.31 2.31
CA SER A 248 -22.00 -4.77 2.98
C SER A 248 -21.99 -3.24 3.06
N GLY A 249 -20.84 -2.59 2.83
CA GLY A 249 -20.70 -1.14 2.86
C GLY A 249 -21.24 -0.42 1.62
N ASP A 250 -21.28 0.91 1.70
CA ASP A 250 -21.56 1.81 0.59
C ASP A 250 -20.77 3.12 0.76
N GLN A 251 -21.17 4.20 0.08
CA GLN A 251 -20.46 5.48 0.18
C GLN A 251 -20.53 6.07 1.59
N CYS A 252 -21.62 5.85 2.34
CA CYS A 252 -21.84 6.40 3.68
C CYS A 252 -21.81 5.37 4.81
N ASN A 253 -21.63 4.10 4.49
CA ASN A 253 -21.54 3.02 5.46
C ASN A 253 -20.29 2.17 5.21
N SER A 254 -19.54 1.83 6.25
CA SER A 254 -18.58 0.73 6.19
C SER A 254 -19.30 -0.59 6.48
N GLY A 255 -18.85 -1.67 5.85
CA GLY A 255 -19.27 -3.01 6.23
C GLY A 255 -18.39 -3.51 7.37
N VAL A 256 -19.01 -3.80 8.51
CA VAL A 256 -18.34 -4.27 9.72
C VAL A 256 -18.89 -5.63 10.10
N CYS A 257 -18.02 -6.55 10.50
CA CYS A 257 -18.48 -7.83 11.01
C CYS A 257 -19.00 -7.67 12.44
N ASP A 258 -20.18 -8.21 12.71
CA ASP A 258 -20.81 -8.20 14.02
C ASP A 258 -20.97 -9.63 14.55
N GLU A 259 -20.34 -9.89 15.69
CA GLU A 259 -20.33 -11.21 16.31
C GLU A 259 -21.67 -11.59 16.93
N ASP A 260 -22.41 -10.63 17.49
CA ASP A 260 -23.67 -10.92 18.19
C ASP A 260 -24.76 -11.35 17.20
N SER A 261 -24.86 -10.68 16.06
CA SER A 261 -25.78 -11.00 14.97
C SER A 261 -25.25 -12.07 14.01
N LYS A 262 -23.98 -12.46 14.14
CA LYS A 262 -23.29 -13.39 13.24
C LYS A 262 -23.47 -12.98 11.77
N SER A 263 -23.26 -11.69 11.48
CA SER A 263 -23.52 -11.11 10.15
C SER A 263 -22.62 -9.91 9.82
N CYS A 264 -22.52 -9.55 8.54
CA CYS A 264 -21.87 -8.33 8.09
C CYS A 264 -22.89 -7.18 8.07
N VAL A 265 -22.73 -6.20 8.96
CA VAL A 265 -23.67 -5.08 9.15
C VAL A 265 -23.10 -3.77 8.60
N LYS A 266 -23.99 -2.81 8.36
CA LYS A 266 -23.63 -1.44 7.97
C LYS A 266 -23.37 -0.61 9.22
N THR A 267 -22.22 0.06 9.25
CA THR A 267 -21.89 1.06 10.25
C THR A 267 -21.71 2.42 9.57
N PRO A 268 -22.45 3.46 9.99
CA PRO A 268 -22.30 4.79 9.41
C PRO A 268 -20.85 5.31 9.46
N LYS A 269 -20.40 5.90 8.36
CA LYS A 269 -19.17 6.69 8.31
C LYS A 269 -19.39 8.03 9.00
N SER A 270 -18.31 8.77 9.26
CA SER A 270 -18.38 10.09 9.88
C SER A 270 -19.26 11.05 9.08
N ASP A 271 -19.91 11.97 9.80
CA ASP A 271 -20.56 13.14 9.21
C ASP A 271 -19.58 13.88 8.28
N THR A 272 -20.10 14.51 7.24
CA THR A 272 -19.37 15.24 6.19
C THR A 272 -18.47 14.40 5.27
N THR A 273 -18.49 13.06 5.40
CA THR A 273 -17.77 12.17 4.46
C THR A 273 -18.30 12.38 3.04
N PRO A 274 -17.46 12.64 2.02
CA PRO A 274 -17.93 12.84 0.66
C PRO A 274 -18.70 11.64 0.10
N CYS A 275 -19.82 11.92 -0.55
CA CYS A 275 -20.62 10.94 -1.28
C CYS A 275 -21.25 11.60 -2.51
N ASP A 276 -22.07 10.86 -3.24
CA ASP A 276 -22.87 11.30 -4.38
C ASP A 276 -24.31 10.81 -4.14
N ASP A 277 -25.26 11.74 -3.98
CA ASP A 277 -26.66 11.39 -3.72
C ASP A 277 -27.41 10.96 -5.00
N GLY A 278 -26.69 10.91 -6.12
CA GLY A 278 -27.16 10.46 -7.42
C GLY A 278 -27.98 11.51 -8.16
N LYS A 279 -28.14 12.73 -7.62
CA LYS A 279 -28.90 13.80 -8.26
C LYS A 279 -27.98 14.79 -8.95
N PHE A 280 -28.30 15.11 -10.19
CA PHE A 280 -27.60 16.13 -10.95
C PHE A 280 -27.69 17.50 -10.28
N CYS A 281 -28.80 17.85 -9.65
CA CYS A 281 -28.96 19.22 -9.13
C CYS A 281 -28.23 19.53 -7.82
N THR A 282 -27.57 18.56 -7.21
CA THR A 282 -26.79 18.70 -5.99
C THR A 282 -25.30 18.59 -6.31
N THR A 283 -24.48 19.14 -5.43
CA THR A 283 -23.03 19.15 -5.55
C THR A 283 -22.40 19.08 -4.17
N ASN A 284 -21.21 18.47 -4.07
CA ASN A 284 -20.50 18.29 -2.80
C ASN A 284 -21.37 17.59 -1.76
N ASP A 285 -21.97 16.46 -2.14
CA ASP A 285 -22.85 15.70 -1.27
C ASP A 285 -22.04 15.04 -0.15
N THR A 286 -22.69 14.89 1.00
CA THR A 286 -22.02 14.42 2.21
C THR A 286 -22.90 13.47 2.99
N CYS A 287 -22.25 12.50 3.63
CA CYS A 287 -22.89 11.61 4.58
C CYS A 287 -23.30 12.38 5.83
N ASP A 288 -24.46 12.03 6.38
CA ASP A 288 -25.06 12.65 7.58
C ASP A 288 -24.49 12.14 8.92
N GLY A 289 -23.67 11.08 8.88
CA GLY A 289 -23.20 10.38 10.07
C GLY A 289 -24.18 9.32 10.60
N GLN A 290 -25.35 9.16 9.97
CA GLN A 290 -26.32 8.09 10.21
C GLN A 290 -26.43 7.10 9.04
N GLY A 291 -25.62 7.29 8.00
CA GLY A 291 -25.47 6.37 6.89
C GLY A 291 -26.26 6.75 5.64
N GLN A 292 -26.83 7.95 5.59
CA GLN A 292 -27.48 8.49 4.39
C GLN A 292 -26.55 9.48 3.69
N CYS A 293 -26.52 9.42 2.36
CA CYS A 293 -25.90 10.46 1.55
C CYS A 293 -26.90 11.60 1.33
N LEU A 294 -26.57 12.80 1.79
CA LEU A 294 -27.41 13.98 1.64
C LEU A 294 -26.84 14.89 0.54
N GLY A 295 -27.74 15.30 -0.36
CA GLY A 295 -27.43 16.28 -1.39
C GLY A 295 -26.93 17.60 -0.79
N GLY A 296 -25.81 18.09 -1.31
CA GLY A 296 -25.20 19.35 -0.90
C GLY A 296 -25.87 20.57 -1.56
N PRO A 297 -25.15 21.70 -1.68
CA PRO A 297 -25.67 22.90 -2.32
C PRO A 297 -26.17 22.67 -3.75
N ILE A 298 -27.20 23.42 -4.13
CA ILE A 298 -27.77 23.39 -5.48
C ILE A 298 -26.71 23.76 -6.52
N ARG A 299 -26.61 22.94 -7.57
CA ARG A 299 -25.73 23.14 -8.71
C ARG A 299 -25.95 24.52 -9.34
N ASN A 300 -24.86 25.24 -9.55
CA ASN A 300 -24.89 26.53 -10.21
C ASN A 300 -25.10 26.38 -11.73
N CYS A 301 -26.31 26.73 -12.20
CA CYS A 301 -26.68 26.70 -13.62
C CYS A 301 -26.67 28.09 -14.29
N ALA A 302 -26.16 29.13 -13.61
CA ALA A 302 -26.25 30.51 -14.11
C ALA A 302 -25.63 30.72 -15.50
N GLY A 303 -24.68 29.87 -15.91
CA GLY A 303 -24.06 29.90 -17.24
C GLY A 303 -25.00 29.59 -18.42
N LEU A 304 -26.18 29.00 -18.18
CA LEU A 304 -27.20 28.85 -19.23
C LEU A 304 -28.05 30.11 -19.43
N GLY A 305 -27.96 31.07 -18.51
CA GLY A 305 -28.71 32.32 -18.58
C GLY A 305 -28.21 33.25 -19.68
N ASN A 306 -29.02 34.26 -19.97
CA ASN A 306 -28.66 35.41 -20.81
C ASN A 306 -29.23 36.70 -20.16
N ALA A 307 -29.23 37.82 -20.89
CA ALA A 307 -29.67 39.10 -20.36
C ALA A 307 -31.11 39.09 -19.79
N CYS A 308 -31.99 38.22 -20.29
CA CYS A 308 -33.39 38.13 -19.87
C CYS A 308 -33.84 36.74 -19.43
N ASN A 309 -32.93 35.80 -19.28
CA ASN A 309 -33.21 34.46 -18.75
C ASN A 309 -32.16 34.11 -17.70
N GLU A 310 -32.59 33.50 -16.61
CA GLU A 310 -31.66 32.93 -15.63
C GLU A 310 -31.62 31.41 -15.77
N GLY A 311 -30.41 30.84 -15.64
CA GLY A 311 -30.23 29.41 -15.52
C GLY A 311 -30.43 28.98 -14.07
N TYR A 312 -31.26 27.95 -13.85
CA TYR A 312 -31.50 27.35 -12.54
C TYR A 312 -31.46 25.83 -12.66
N CYS A 313 -31.25 25.13 -11.55
CA CYS A 313 -31.35 23.68 -11.56
C CYS A 313 -32.78 23.26 -11.21
N ASP A 314 -33.41 22.50 -12.11
CA ASP A 314 -34.75 21.97 -11.95
C ASP A 314 -34.66 20.59 -11.28
N LEU A 315 -35.13 20.49 -10.04
CA LEU A 315 -35.05 19.27 -9.22
C LEU A 315 -35.92 18.13 -9.78
N ASP A 316 -37.01 18.45 -10.47
CA ASP A 316 -37.92 17.44 -11.01
C ASP A 316 -37.38 16.85 -12.31
N LYS A 317 -36.72 17.67 -13.14
CA LYS A 317 -36.06 17.24 -14.38
C LYS A 317 -34.61 16.80 -14.19
N ASP A 318 -34.09 16.94 -12.98
CA ASP A 318 -32.70 16.70 -12.59
C ASP A 318 -31.69 17.23 -13.63
N SER A 319 -31.86 18.49 -14.02
CA SER A 319 -31.05 19.12 -15.06
C SER A 319 -31.07 20.64 -14.96
N CYS A 320 -30.05 21.30 -15.53
CA CYS A 320 -30.06 22.75 -15.65
C CYS A 320 -31.09 23.20 -16.71
N GLN A 321 -31.94 24.14 -16.33
CA GLN A 321 -33.00 24.72 -17.15
C GLN A 321 -32.88 26.26 -17.18
N THR A 322 -33.57 26.91 -18.10
CA THR A 322 -33.67 28.36 -18.18
C THR A 322 -35.08 28.82 -17.88
N ARG A 323 -35.24 29.97 -17.21
CA ARG A 323 -36.54 30.64 -17.09
C ARG A 323 -36.40 32.15 -17.33
N PRO A 324 -37.45 32.81 -17.87
CA PRO A 324 -37.46 34.25 -18.06
C PRO A 324 -37.27 35.02 -16.75
N LEU A 325 -36.50 36.10 -16.82
CA LEU A 325 -36.46 37.11 -15.77
C LEU A 325 -37.77 37.92 -15.76
N ALA A 326 -38.07 38.50 -14.60
CA ALA A 326 -39.25 39.35 -14.44
C ALA A 326 -39.24 40.53 -15.44
N LYS A 327 -40.43 40.90 -15.91
CA LYS A 327 -40.62 42.07 -16.78
C LYS A 327 -40.03 43.33 -16.15
N GLY A 328 -39.36 44.15 -16.96
CA GLY A 328 -38.77 45.42 -16.52
C GLY A 328 -37.35 45.30 -15.94
N LYS A 329 -36.78 44.09 -15.84
CA LYS A 329 -35.35 43.93 -15.53
C LYS A 329 -34.50 44.57 -16.62
N PRO A 330 -33.44 45.32 -16.29
CA PRO A 330 -32.58 45.95 -17.28
C PRO A 330 -31.85 44.89 -18.09
N CYS A 331 -31.74 45.13 -19.39
CA CYS A 331 -30.97 44.33 -20.33
C CYS A 331 -30.38 45.24 -21.41
N GLU A 332 -29.65 44.67 -22.37
CA GLU A 332 -29.15 45.38 -23.54
C GLU A 332 -29.60 44.59 -24.78
N ASP A 333 -30.34 45.23 -25.69
CA ASP A 333 -30.84 44.59 -26.92
C ASP A 333 -29.79 44.56 -28.04
N GLY A 334 -28.61 45.11 -27.75
CA GLY A 334 -27.46 45.19 -28.64
C GLY A 334 -27.51 46.36 -29.62
N LYS A 335 -28.54 47.20 -29.57
CA LYS A 335 -28.66 48.38 -30.43
C LYS A 335 -28.18 49.63 -29.70
N TYR A 336 -27.39 50.42 -30.42
CA TYR A 336 -26.92 51.71 -29.94
C TYR A 336 -28.06 52.71 -29.79
N CYS A 337 -29.04 52.73 -30.70
CA CYS A 337 -30.07 53.75 -30.77
C CYS A 337 -31.22 53.60 -29.77
N THR A 338 -31.16 52.59 -28.91
CA THR A 338 -32.07 52.37 -27.80
C THR A 338 -31.31 52.54 -26.49
N ILE A 339 -32.01 52.94 -25.44
CA ILE A 339 -31.49 53.05 -24.09
C ILE A 339 -32.50 52.51 -23.08
N ASN A 340 -31.99 52.05 -21.93
CA ASN A 340 -32.80 51.48 -20.86
C ASN A 340 -33.67 50.31 -21.36
N ASP A 341 -33.08 49.40 -22.14
CA ASP A 341 -33.78 48.21 -22.61
C ASP A 341 -34.20 47.34 -21.43
N THR A 342 -35.33 46.66 -21.57
CA THR A 342 -35.89 45.86 -20.48
C THR A 342 -36.37 44.51 -20.95
N CYS A 343 -36.37 43.52 -20.07
CA CYS A 343 -36.94 42.22 -20.35
C CYS A 343 -38.46 42.30 -20.43
N ASP A 344 -39.05 41.61 -21.40
CA ASP A 344 -40.50 41.53 -21.61
C ASP A 344 -41.23 40.63 -20.60
N GLY A 345 -40.49 39.80 -19.84
CA GLY A 345 -41.03 38.78 -18.94
C GLY A 345 -41.25 37.42 -19.60
N ALA A 346 -41.03 37.31 -20.91
CA ALA A 346 -41.04 36.06 -21.69
C ALA A 346 -39.63 35.60 -22.10
N GLY A 347 -38.60 36.37 -21.74
CA GLY A 347 -37.20 36.01 -21.92
C GLY A 347 -36.51 36.78 -23.06
N THR A 348 -37.18 37.80 -23.62
CA THR A 348 -36.64 38.64 -24.68
C THR A 348 -36.28 40.01 -24.13
N CYS A 349 -35.10 40.51 -24.50
CA CYS A 349 -34.75 41.90 -24.26
C CYS A 349 -35.44 42.76 -25.31
N VAL A 350 -36.27 43.70 -24.87
CA VAL A 350 -36.98 44.62 -25.75
C VAL A 350 -36.39 46.02 -25.64
N ALA A 351 -36.26 46.66 -26.80
CA ALA A 351 -35.84 48.05 -26.94
C ALA A 351 -36.58 48.97 -25.98
N GLY A 352 -35.81 49.76 -25.25
CA GLY A 352 -36.33 50.84 -24.41
C GLY A 352 -36.62 52.09 -25.22
N GLU A 353 -36.40 53.24 -24.60
CA GLU A 353 -36.67 54.54 -25.23
C GLU A 353 -35.62 54.85 -26.31
N PRO A 354 -35.97 55.60 -27.37
CA PRO A 354 -35.01 56.05 -28.37
C PRO A 354 -33.90 56.91 -27.74
N ARG A 355 -32.65 56.67 -28.14
CA ARG A 355 -31.51 57.49 -27.73
C ARG A 355 -31.73 58.93 -28.19
N ASN A 356 -31.68 59.87 -27.25
CA ASN A 356 -31.80 61.28 -27.57
C ASN A 356 -30.54 61.79 -28.29
N CYS A 357 -30.66 62.02 -29.61
CA CYS A 357 -29.62 62.59 -30.46
C CYS A 357 -29.89 64.05 -30.86
N ALA A 358 -30.70 64.77 -30.08
CA ALA A 358 -30.96 66.18 -30.35
C ALA A 358 -29.65 66.99 -30.39
N THR A 359 -29.50 67.81 -31.42
CA THR A 359 -28.31 68.64 -31.65
C THR A 359 -28.73 70.08 -31.93
N THR A 360 -27.93 71.02 -31.43
CA THR A 360 -28.08 72.46 -31.75
C THR A 360 -27.39 72.84 -33.05
N ASN A 361 -26.60 71.93 -33.66
CA ASN A 361 -25.97 72.17 -34.95
C ASN A 361 -26.99 71.93 -36.09
N SER A 362 -27.41 73.01 -36.75
CA SER A 362 -28.33 73.01 -37.88
C SER A 362 -27.90 72.11 -39.06
N CYS A 363 -26.62 71.78 -39.19
CA CYS A 363 -26.04 70.96 -40.26
C CYS A 363 -25.79 69.51 -39.90
N ILE A 364 -26.14 69.12 -38.68
CA ILE A 364 -26.19 67.73 -38.25
C ILE A 364 -27.65 67.37 -38.05
N ALA A 365 -28.11 66.30 -38.68
CA ALA A 365 -29.43 65.75 -38.39
C ALA A 365 -29.37 65.06 -37.02
N GLY A 366 -30.18 65.49 -36.06
CA GLY A 366 -30.27 64.91 -34.71
C GLY A 366 -30.93 63.54 -34.66
N VAL A 367 -30.50 62.64 -35.54
CA VAL A 367 -30.99 61.28 -35.72
C VAL A 367 -29.92 60.32 -35.24
N CYS A 368 -30.35 59.22 -34.63
CA CYS A 368 -29.45 58.14 -34.27
C CYS A 368 -29.22 57.21 -35.46
N ASP A 369 -27.97 56.82 -35.69
CA ASP A 369 -27.58 55.85 -36.71
C ASP A 369 -27.00 54.59 -36.05
N GLU A 370 -27.70 53.48 -36.25
CA GLU A 370 -27.33 52.16 -35.71
C GLU A 370 -26.14 51.55 -36.46
N ALA A 371 -26.00 51.83 -37.76
CA ALA A 371 -24.93 51.26 -38.58
C ALA A 371 -23.56 51.85 -38.18
N THR A 372 -23.53 53.14 -37.86
CA THR A 372 -22.32 53.84 -37.42
C THR A 372 -22.17 53.91 -35.90
N LYS A 373 -23.22 53.54 -35.14
CA LYS A 373 -23.30 53.66 -33.67
C LYS A 373 -23.03 55.08 -33.18
N GLN A 374 -23.61 56.06 -33.88
CA GLN A 374 -23.37 57.48 -33.63
C GLN A 374 -24.68 58.28 -33.59
N CYS A 375 -24.67 59.33 -32.76
CA CYS A 375 -25.68 60.38 -32.85
C CYS A 375 -25.20 61.46 -33.82
N GLY A 376 -26.07 61.85 -34.74
CA GLY A 376 -25.79 62.95 -35.65
C GLY A 376 -25.27 62.49 -36.99
N ILE A 377 -26.09 62.62 -38.04
CA ILE A 377 -25.66 62.36 -39.41
C ILE A 377 -25.43 63.72 -40.10
N PRO A 378 -24.27 63.93 -40.77
CA PRO A 378 -24.07 65.11 -41.62
C PRO A 378 -25.23 65.29 -42.59
N LYS A 379 -25.86 66.47 -42.59
CA LYS A 379 -26.87 66.77 -43.62
C LYS A 379 -26.19 66.87 -44.99
N PRO A 380 -26.88 66.55 -46.10
CA PRO A 380 -26.34 66.74 -47.43
C PRO A 380 -25.84 68.17 -47.66
N PHE A 381 -24.75 68.30 -48.42
CA PHE A 381 -24.23 69.60 -48.84
C PHE A 381 -25.34 70.44 -49.48
N GLY A 382 -25.39 71.73 -49.13
CA GLY A 382 -26.42 72.64 -49.64
C GLY A 382 -27.76 72.57 -48.90
N THR A 383 -27.89 71.77 -47.84
CA THR A 383 -29.10 71.81 -47.00
C THR A 383 -29.18 73.17 -46.29
N PRO A 384 -30.33 73.88 -46.33
CA PRO A 384 -30.48 75.14 -45.62
C PRO A 384 -30.26 74.98 -44.11
N CYS A 385 -29.59 75.95 -43.51
CA CYS A 385 -29.28 75.97 -42.08
C CYS A 385 -29.44 77.39 -41.52
N LYS A 386 -29.53 77.51 -40.19
CA LYS A 386 -29.77 78.80 -39.52
C LYS A 386 -28.50 79.31 -38.85
N LEU A 387 -28.06 80.51 -39.22
CA LEU A 387 -27.11 81.33 -38.45
C LEU A 387 -27.88 82.52 -37.85
N PRO A 388 -27.43 83.04 -36.68
CA PRO A 388 -28.14 84.10 -35.97
C PRO A 388 -28.32 85.40 -36.78
N ASP A 389 -27.41 85.71 -37.72
CA ASP A 389 -27.36 87.00 -38.41
C ASP A 389 -27.34 86.92 -39.97
N THR A 390 -27.81 85.83 -40.58
CA THR A 390 -27.84 85.70 -42.06
C THR A 390 -29.17 85.17 -42.58
N GLU A 391 -29.70 85.79 -43.65
CA GLU A 391 -30.96 85.37 -44.28
C GLU A 391 -30.85 84.04 -45.08
N PHE A 392 -29.67 83.71 -45.60
CA PHE A 392 -29.43 82.48 -46.36
C PHE A 392 -28.11 81.82 -45.96
N ALA A 393 -28.20 80.67 -45.28
CA ALA A 393 -27.05 79.83 -44.95
C ALA A 393 -27.30 78.37 -45.34
N MET A 394 -26.23 77.67 -45.73
CA MET A 394 -26.24 76.27 -46.16
C MET A 394 -25.16 75.46 -45.46
N CYS A 395 -25.36 74.15 -45.38
CA CYS A 395 -24.39 73.22 -44.83
C CYS A 395 -23.23 72.97 -45.80
N GLY A 396 -22.01 73.19 -45.29
CA GLY A 396 -20.75 72.91 -45.98
C GLY A 396 -20.33 71.44 -45.88
N LEU A 397 -19.17 71.11 -46.46
CA LEU A 397 -18.62 69.75 -46.48
C LEU A 397 -18.15 69.27 -45.09
N PHE A 398 -17.91 70.19 -44.15
CA PHE A 398 -17.38 69.90 -42.81
C PHE A 398 -18.42 70.04 -41.69
N THR A 399 -19.72 69.84 -42.00
CA THR A 399 -20.85 69.91 -41.04
C THR A 399 -21.09 71.27 -40.38
N ASP A 400 -20.48 72.31 -40.92
CA ASP A 400 -20.64 73.69 -40.50
C ASP A 400 -21.67 74.43 -41.37
N CYS A 401 -22.41 75.32 -40.72
CA CYS A 401 -23.40 76.17 -41.38
C CYS A 401 -22.71 77.45 -41.86
N ARG A 402 -22.78 77.76 -43.16
CA ARG A 402 -22.10 78.91 -43.75
C ARG A 402 -23.03 79.79 -44.59
N PRO A 403 -22.77 81.10 -44.71
CA PRO A 403 -23.55 81.99 -45.56
C PRO A 403 -23.47 81.56 -47.03
N TRP A 404 -24.58 81.68 -47.75
CA TRP A 404 -24.71 81.26 -49.16
C TRP A 404 -23.78 82.01 -50.13
N THR A 405 -23.21 83.15 -49.70
CA THR A 405 -22.25 83.89 -50.52
C THR A 405 -20.94 83.12 -50.71
N SER A 406 -20.64 82.10 -49.90
CA SER A 406 -19.42 81.31 -50.02
C SER A 406 -19.69 79.89 -50.54
N VAL A 407 -19.10 79.51 -51.69
CA VAL A 407 -19.05 78.13 -52.19
C VAL A 407 -17.63 77.59 -51.96
N GLU A 408 -17.52 76.46 -51.27
CA GLU A 408 -16.26 75.72 -51.22
C GLU A 408 -16.11 74.91 -52.51
N TYR A 409 -15.02 75.16 -53.24
CA TYR A 409 -14.64 74.37 -54.42
C TYR A 409 -13.40 73.56 -54.08
N GLN A 410 -13.52 72.23 -54.13
CA GLN A 410 -12.37 71.34 -53.97
C GLN A 410 -11.76 71.08 -55.35
N PHE A 411 -10.52 71.48 -55.55
CA PHE A 411 -9.85 71.30 -56.83
C PHE A 411 -9.56 69.81 -57.06
N PRO A 412 -10.09 69.18 -58.13
CA PRO A 412 -9.98 67.73 -58.34
C PRO A 412 -8.53 67.24 -58.46
N ALA A 413 -7.59 68.12 -58.79
CA ALA A 413 -6.18 67.78 -59.02
C ALA A 413 -5.30 67.83 -57.76
N THR A 414 -5.68 68.62 -56.74
CA THR A 414 -4.82 68.86 -55.55
C THR A 414 -5.48 68.46 -54.24
N GLY A 415 -6.82 68.27 -54.22
CA GLY A 415 -7.58 67.99 -53.01
C GLY A 415 -7.75 69.20 -52.08
N GLU A 416 -7.17 70.35 -52.44
CA GLU A 416 -7.19 71.59 -51.68
C GLU A 416 -8.57 72.25 -51.76
N VAL A 417 -9.13 72.64 -50.61
CA VAL A 417 -10.45 73.26 -50.49
C VAL A 417 -10.26 74.76 -50.35
N GLN A 418 -10.83 75.54 -51.28
CA GLN A 418 -10.84 77.00 -51.18
C GLN A 418 -12.26 77.55 -51.05
N LEU A 419 -12.38 78.60 -50.22
CA LEU A 419 -13.58 79.41 -50.02
C LEU A 419 -13.72 80.43 -51.16
N ILE A 420 -14.74 80.28 -52.01
CA ILE A 420 -15.03 81.21 -53.11
C ILE A 420 -16.25 82.05 -52.73
N ASP A 421 -16.07 83.35 -52.55
CA ASP A 421 -17.14 84.30 -52.21
C ASP A 421 -17.77 84.87 -53.51
N TRP A 422 -19.05 84.58 -53.77
CA TRP A 422 -19.84 85.07 -54.90
C TRP A 422 -19.90 86.61 -54.95
N ALA A 423 -19.68 87.30 -53.82
CA ALA A 423 -19.60 88.75 -53.79
C ALA A 423 -18.45 89.34 -54.63
N ARG A 424 -17.50 88.52 -55.12
CA ARG A 424 -16.40 88.95 -55.99
C ARG A 424 -16.52 88.53 -57.46
N PHE A 425 -17.58 87.82 -57.85
CA PHE A 425 -17.87 87.52 -59.26
C PHE A 425 -19.08 88.34 -59.75
N CYS A 426 -18.94 89.66 -59.75
CA CYS A 426 -19.56 90.42 -60.85
C CYS A 426 -18.72 90.11 -62.09
N PHE A 427 -19.29 89.34 -63.02
CA PHE A 427 -18.81 89.27 -64.40
C PHE A 427 -18.52 90.70 -64.89
N SER A 428 -17.27 91.02 -65.20
CA SER A 428 -16.98 92.05 -66.20
C SER A 428 -17.20 91.37 -67.55
N PRO A 429 -18.20 91.75 -68.35
CA PRO A 429 -18.08 91.56 -69.78
C PRO A 429 -17.08 92.62 -70.29
N ASP A 430 -16.05 92.13 -70.96
CA ASP A 430 -14.87 92.83 -71.49
C ASP A 430 -13.70 93.04 -70.53
#